data_AF-Q89BQ6-F1
#
_entry.id   AF-Q89BQ6-F1
#
_cell.length_a   1.000
_cell.length_b   1.000
_cell.length_c   1.000
_cell.angle_alpha   90.00
_cell.angle_beta   90.00
_cell.angle_gamma   90.00
#
_symmetry.space_group_name_H-M   'P 1'
#
loop_
_entity.id
_entity.type
_entity.pdbx_description
1 polymer ?
#
loop_
_entity_poly.entity_id
_entity_poly.type
_entity_poly.pdbx_seq_one_letter_code
_entity_poly.pdbx_strand_id
1 'polypeptide(L)' 'MPKNILIFSDGTGQAGGLRPDENRSNIYKLYRATRCGPDTAIDPREQLAFYDAGLGSRPPGGAVRHARLPLVA' A
#
# COMPACT_ATOMS: atom_id res chain seq x y z
N MET A 1 22.08 -12.27 12.48
CA MET A 1 22.37 -11.51 11.24
C MET A 1 21.46 -10.29 11.21
N PRO A 2 21.94 -9.13 10.71
CA PRO A 2 21.10 -7.95 10.55
C PRO A 2 19.96 -8.23 9.58
N LYS A 3 18.80 -7.61 9.84
CA LYS A 3 17.57 -7.76 9.04
C LYS A 3 17.26 -6.45 8.33
N ASN A 4 17.02 -6.50 7.03
CA ASN A 4 16.64 -5.34 6.23
C ASN A 4 15.15 -5.04 6.45
N ILE A 5 14.82 -3.79 6.80
CA ILE A 5 13.44 -3.33 6.93
C ILE A 5 13.23 -2.18 5.94
N LEU A 6 12.35 -2.39 4.97
CA LEU A 6 12.06 -1.43 3.92
C LEU A 6 10.67 -0.84 4.17
N ILE A 7 10.57 0.48 4.14
CA ILE A 7 9.31 1.20 4.29
C ILE A 7 9.13 2.07 3.05
N PHE A 8 8.04 1.82 2.31
CA PHE A 8 7.70 2.52 1.09
C PHE A 8 6.44 3.35 1.30
N SER A 9 6.59 4.67 1.48
CA SER A 9 5.46 5.61 1.55
C SER A 9 5.20 6.22 0.18
N ASP A 10 3.97 6.07 -0.31
CA ASP A 10 3.58 6.55 -1.64
C ASP A 10 3.16 8.03 -1.63
N GLY A 11 3.10 8.62 -2.83
CA GLY A 11 2.68 10.00 -3.01
C GLY A 11 1.17 10.19 -2.80
N THR A 12 0.76 11.40 -2.44
CA THR A 12 -0.67 11.78 -2.29
C THR A 12 -1.53 11.30 -3.46
N GLY A 13 -2.68 10.68 -3.15
CA GLY A 13 -3.62 10.13 -4.11
C GLY A 13 -3.19 8.81 -4.76
N GLN A 14 -2.01 8.28 -4.42
CA GLN A 14 -1.51 7.02 -4.97
C GLN A 14 -1.78 5.87 -4.01
N ALA A 15 -2.38 4.81 -4.54
CA ALA A 15 -2.41 3.50 -3.92
C ALA A 15 -2.24 2.47 -5.04
N GLY A 16 -1.34 1.51 -4.83
CA GLY A 16 -1.21 0.37 -5.72
C GLY A 16 -1.81 -0.91 -5.12
N GLY A 17 -2.07 -1.86 -5.99
CA GLY A 17 -2.64 -3.17 -5.70
C GLY A 17 -4.16 -3.20 -5.65
N LEU A 18 -4.85 -2.10 -5.96
CA LEU A 18 -6.30 -2.00 -5.85
C LEU A 18 -7.01 -2.45 -7.11
N ARG A 19 -6.45 -2.14 -8.30
CA ARG A 19 -7.06 -2.50 -9.58
C ARG A 19 -6.04 -3.05 -10.58
N PRO A 20 -6.42 -4.00 -11.44
CA PRO A 20 -5.53 -4.52 -12.49
C PRO A 20 -5.03 -3.45 -13.47
N ASP A 21 -5.86 -2.43 -13.74
CA ASP A 21 -5.66 -1.36 -14.71
C ASP A 21 -5.14 -0.04 -14.10
N GLU A 22 -4.82 -0.02 -12.81
CA GLU A 22 -4.32 1.19 -12.15
C GLU A 22 -2.93 1.61 -12.68
N ASN A 23 -2.70 2.92 -12.79
CA ASN A 23 -1.35 3.43 -13.00
C ASN A 23 -0.53 3.24 -11.71
N ARG A 24 0.32 2.22 -11.67
CA ARG A 24 1.15 1.92 -10.50
C ARG A 24 2.24 2.96 -10.33
N SER A 25 2.30 3.58 -9.14
CA SER A 25 3.39 4.46 -8.75
C SER A 25 4.73 3.72 -8.79
N ASN A 26 5.83 4.46 -8.93
CA ASN A 26 7.16 3.87 -8.86
C ASN A 26 7.46 3.29 -7.47
N ILE A 27 6.93 3.91 -6.41
CA ILE A 27 7.05 3.42 -5.03
C ILE A 27 6.37 2.06 -4.88
N TYR A 28 5.15 1.90 -5.39
CA TYR A 28 4.44 0.64 -5.34
C TYR A 28 5.14 -0.45 -6.16
N LYS A 29 5.71 -0.12 -7.33
CA LYS A 29 6.49 -1.06 -8.14
C LYS A 29 7.71 -1.57 -7.37
N LEU A 30 8.45 -0.70 -6.69
CA LEU A 30 9.60 -1.07 -5.87
C LEU A 30 9.20 -1.95 -4.69
N TYR A 31 8.13 -1.59 -3.97
CA TYR A 31 7.58 -2.42 -2.90
C TYR A 31 7.22 -3.83 -3.43
N ARG A 32 6.51 -3.91 -4.56
CA ARG A 32 6.12 -5.19 -5.16
C ARG A 32 7.31 -6.06 -5.53
N ALA A 33 8.39 -5.47 -6.03
CA ALA A 33 9.61 -6.18 -6.39
C ALA A 33 10.45 -6.63 -5.17
N THR A 34 10.25 -6.03 -4.00
CA THR A 34 11.12 -6.22 -2.81
C THR A 34 10.42 -6.79 -1.59
N ARG A 35 9.10 -6.99 -1.64
CA ARG A 35 8.34 -7.68 -0.58
C ARG A 35 8.56 -9.19 -0.62
N CYS A 36 8.35 -9.84 0.52
CA CYS A 36 8.19 -11.29 0.55
C CYS A 36 6.89 -11.67 -0.19
N GLY A 37 6.95 -12.76 -0.96
CA GLY A 37 5.82 -13.23 -1.73
C GLY A 37 6.15 -14.46 -2.58
N PRO A 38 5.15 -15.14 -3.14
CA PRO A 38 5.37 -16.25 -4.06
C PRO A 38 6.08 -15.82 -5.36
N ASP A 39 6.04 -14.51 -5.67
CA ASP A 39 6.65 -13.86 -6.81
C ASP A 39 8.09 -13.36 -6.57
N THR A 40 8.66 -13.57 -5.38
CA THR A 40 10.02 -13.14 -5.04
C THR A 40 10.78 -14.25 -4.29
N ALA A 41 12.11 -14.22 -4.34
CA ALA A 41 12.98 -15.16 -3.61
C ALA A 41 13.43 -14.62 -2.23
N ILE A 42 12.73 -13.62 -1.69
CA ILE A 42 13.17 -12.86 -0.52
C ILE A 42 12.79 -13.61 0.76
N ASP A 43 13.79 -14.01 1.55
CA ASP A 43 13.57 -14.67 2.84
C ASP A 43 13.04 -13.64 3.88
N PRO A 44 11.87 -13.87 4.49
CA PRO A 44 11.34 -13.01 5.56
C PRO A 44 12.24 -12.91 6.80
N ARG A 45 13.22 -13.80 6.97
CA ARG A 45 14.24 -13.72 8.04
C ARG A 45 15.30 -12.67 7.74
N GLU A 46 15.59 -12.43 6.46
CA GLU A 46 16.63 -11.51 5.99
C GLU A 46 16.07 -10.13 5.67
N GLN A 47 14.86 -10.05 5.10
CA GLN A 47 14.25 -8.79 4.69
C GLN A 47 12.73 -8.77 4.87
N LEU A 48 12.18 -7.63 5.26
CA LEU A 48 10.75 -7.38 5.26
C LEU A 48 10.46 -5.99 4.66
N ALA A 49 9.44 -5.91 3.82
CA ALA A 49 9.00 -4.66 3.20
C ALA A 49 7.56 -4.33 3.60
N PHE A 50 7.33 -3.06 3.88
CA PHE A 50 6.03 -2.48 4.21
C PHE A 50 5.66 -1.41 3.18
N TYR A 51 4.37 -1.31 2.86
CA TYR A 51 3.82 -0.30 1.96
C TYR A 51 2.81 0.56 2.72
N ASP A 52 3.03 1.86 2.65
CA ASP A 52 2.18 2.90 3.21
C ASP A 52 1.57 3.69 2.06
N ALA A 53 0.25 3.54 1.89
CA ALA A 53 -0.47 4.17 0.78
C ALA A 53 -0.53 5.68 0.97
N GLY A 54 -0.44 6.43 -0.13
CA GLY A 54 -0.42 7.88 -0.07
C GLY A 54 -1.74 8.46 0.46
N LEU A 55 -1.64 9.59 1.17
CA LEU A 55 -2.80 10.28 1.73
C LEU A 55 -3.83 10.60 0.65
N GLY A 56 -5.12 10.48 0.99
CA GLY A 56 -6.22 10.72 0.05
C GLY A 56 -6.45 9.61 -0.98
N SER A 57 -5.65 8.53 -0.95
CA SER A 57 -5.95 7.31 -1.70
C SER A 57 -7.13 6.56 -1.07
N ARG A 58 -7.83 5.75 -1.89
CA ARG A 58 -8.96 4.96 -1.38
C ARG A 58 -8.39 3.74 -0.62
N PRO A 59 -8.74 3.51 0.65
CA PRO A 59 -8.28 2.32 1.34
C PRO A 59 -8.83 1.05 0.67
N PRO A 60 -8.07 -0.06 0.65
CA PRO A 60 -8.59 -1.36 0.25
C PRO A 60 -9.77 -1.72 1.16
N GLY A 61 -10.96 -1.88 0.58
CA GLY A 61 -12.20 -2.16 1.34
C GLY A 61 -13.19 -1.00 1.47
N GLY A 62 -12.90 0.19 0.95
CA GLY A 62 -13.82 1.32 0.98
C GLY A 62 -13.94 1.90 2.38
N ALA A 63 -13.46 3.12 2.58
CA ALA A 63 -13.65 3.81 3.85
C ALA A 63 -15.15 3.79 4.21
N VAL A 64 -15.48 3.33 5.43
CA VAL A 64 -16.76 3.64 6.05
C VAL A 64 -16.85 5.15 6.08
N ARG A 65 -17.61 5.71 5.14
CA ARG A 65 -18.05 7.09 5.24
C ARG A 65 -18.93 7.10 6.47
N HIS A 66 -18.55 7.82 7.53
CA HIS A 66 -19.53 8.32 8.47
C HIS A 66 -20.49 9.18 7.64
N ALA A 67 -21.61 8.58 7.22
CA ALA A 67 -22.70 9.31 6.64
C ALA A 67 -23.06 10.38 7.68
N ARG A 68 -22.91 11.66 7.32
CA ARG A 68 -23.57 12.72 8.08
C ARG A 68 -25.04 12.36 8.07
N LEU A 69 -25.55 11.95 9.24
CA LEU A 69 -27.00 11.91 9.47
C LEU A 69 -27.54 13.28 9.05
N PRO A 70 -28.63 13.33 8.26
CA PRO A 70 -29.21 14.60 7.88
C PRO A 70 -29.57 15.33 9.17
N LEU A 71 -29.10 16.57 9.28
CA LEU A 71 -29.60 17.50 10.29
C LEU A 71 -31.11 17.60 10.03
N VAL A 72 -31.92 17.02 10.91
CA VAL A 72 -33.35 17.26 10.92
C VAL A 72 -33.52 18.72 11.35
N ALA A 73 -34.28 19.46 10.54
CA ALA A 73 -34.54 20.89 10.68
C ALA A 73 -35.11 21.28 12.04
#